data_AF-A0A2C7AKV6-F1
#
_entry.id   AF-A0A2C7AKV6-F1
#
_cell.length_a   1.000
_cell.length_b   1.000
_cell.length_c   1.000
_cell.angle_alpha   90.00
_cell.angle_beta   90.00
_cell.angle_gamma   90.00
#
_symmetry.space_group_name_H-M   'P 1'
#
loop_
_entity.id
_entity.type
_entity.pdbx_description
1 polymer ?
#
loop_
_entity_poly.entity_id
_entity_poly.type
_entity_poly.pdbx_seq_one_letter_code
_entity_poly.pdbx_strand_id
1 'polypeptide(L)'
;MPHEIISGHDMSDWPTTIEVRGARVHNLKNIDVSVPLGELVGIAGVSGSGKSSLALGVLYAEGSRRYLEAPSTYTRRRLTQSARASVDEVEHVPAALALRQRPGVPGVRSTFGTSTELLNSLRLLFSRLASHQCPNGHHVPPTMNVALMKPITCPVCQVQFYGPGAESLAFNSEGACPRCQGTGIVRDVDDSTLVPDPTLTIDQGAVALWHMFGIRDVMQQAVVQLGVRIDVPFNQLTDRELDIVFHGPEVKREVTIPSKSGKVFHLPQCA
;
A
#
# COMPACT_ATOMS: atom_id res chain seq x y z
N MET A 1 -2.97 -40.47 13.95
CA MET A 1 -4.42 -40.76 14.00
C MET A 1 -4.97 -40.47 12.61
N PRO A 2 -5.46 -41.47 11.86
CA PRO A 2 -6.05 -41.24 10.56
C PRO A 2 -7.40 -40.55 10.73
N HIS A 3 -7.71 -39.63 9.83
CA HIS A 3 -9.02 -39.00 9.71
C HIS A 3 -10.08 -40.07 9.40
N GLU A 4 -10.99 -40.32 10.34
CA GLU A 4 -12.29 -40.89 10.03
C GLU A 4 -13.06 -39.87 9.19
N ILE A 5 -12.89 -40.00 7.87
CA ILE A 5 -13.75 -39.36 6.87
C ILE A 5 -15.14 -39.96 7.09
N ILE A 6 -16.11 -39.07 7.24
CA ILE A 6 -17.56 -39.31 7.29
C ILE A 6 -17.94 -40.38 6.25
N SER A 7 -17.97 -41.63 6.67
CA SER A 7 -18.36 -42.79 5.87
C SER A 7 -19.82 -43.10 6.17
N GLY A 8 -20.74 -42.41 5.50
CA GLY A 8 -22.17 -42.67 5.73
C GLY A 8 -23.19 -41.82 4.99
N HIS A 9 -22.81 -41.02 3.99
CA HIS A 9 -23.79 -40.50 3.03
C HIS A 9 -23.48 -41.10 1.67
N ASP A 10 -24.45 -41.83 1.14
CA ASP A 10 -24.42 -42.23 -0.27
C ASP A 10 -24.42 -40.95 -1.11
N MET A 11 -23.43 -40.79 -1.98
CA MET A 11 -23.30 -39.60 -2.85
C MET A 11 -24.43 -39.54 -3.90
N SER A 12 -25.23 -40.60 -4.01
CA SER A 12 -26.42 -40.66 -4.86
C SER A 12 -27.56 -39.73 -4.40
N ASP A 13 -27.59 -39.35 -3.11
CA ASP A 13 -28.62 -38.47 -2.53
C ASP A 13 -28.25 -36.98 -2.57
N TRP A 14 -27.08 -36.63 -3.09
CA TRP A 14 -26.67 -35.23 -3.16
C TRP A 14 -27.33 -34.52 -4.34
N PRO A 15 -27.78 -33.27 -4.16
CA PRO A 15 -28.35 -32.51 -5.27
C PRO A 15 -27.29 -32.36 -6.36
N THR A 16 -27.68 -32.65 -7.60
CA THR A 16 -26.79 -32.59 -8.76
C THR A 16 -26.86 -31.25 -9.47
N THR A 17 -27.82 -30.38 -9.12
CA THR A 17 -27.97 -29.05 -9.71
C THR A 17 -28.35 -28.00 -8.67
N ILE A 18 -27.95 -26.76 -8.94
CA ILE A 18 -28.49 -25.56 -8.31
C ILE A 18 -29.75 -25.19 -9.07
N GLU A 19 -30.88 -25.08 -8.37
CA GLU A 19 -32.13 -24.64 -8.98
C GLU A 19 -32.39 -23.17 -8.67
N VAL A 20 -32.69 -22.39 -9.70
CA VAL A 20 -33.08 -20.98 -9.59
C VAL A 20 -34.43 -20.83 -10.26
N ARG A 21 -35.42 -20.29 -9.53
CA ARG A 21 -36.78 -20.05 -10.03
C ARG A 21 -37.15 -18.58 -9.92
N GLY A 22 -37.70 -18.02 -10.99
CA GLY A 22 -38.24 -16.67 -11.03
C GLY A 22 -37.20 -15.56 -10.81
N ALA A 23 -36.00 -15.70 -11.36
CA ALA A 23 -34.97 -14.67 -11.21
C ALA A 23 -35.30 -13.39 -11.98
N ARG A 24 -35.33 -12.25 -11.27
CA ARG A 24 -35.71 -10.91 -11.76
C ARG A 24 -34.69 -9.82 -11.43
N VAL A 25 -33.44 -10.20 -11.13
CA VAL A 25 -32.38 -9.25 -10.81
C VAL A 25 -32.00 -8.43 -12.06
N HIS A 26 -32.11 -7.10 -11.97
CA HIS A 26 -31.82 -6.15 -13.05
C HIS A 26 -32.60 -6.46 -14.34
N ASN A 27 -31.92 -6.91 -15.40
CA ASN A 27 -32.51 -7.14 -16.72
C ASN A 27 -33.10 -8.55 -16.88
N LEU A 28 -33.07 -9.39 -15.85
CA LEU A 28 -33.63 -10.75 -15.91
C LEU A 28 -35.16 -10.71 -15.95
N LYS A 29 -35.74 -11.43 -16.90
CA LYS A 29 -37.18 -11.45 -17.17
C LYS A 29 -37.86 -12.69 -16.58
N ASN A 30 -37.79 -12.85 -15.26
CA ASN A 30 -38.39 -13.97 -14.54
C ASN A 30 -37.93 -15.33 -15.09
N ILE A 31 -36.62 -15.59 -15.03
CA ILE A 31 -36.03 -16.79 -15.62
C ILE A 31 -35.88 -17.91 -14.60
N ASP A 32 -36.07 -19.13 -15.08
CA ASP A 32 -35.75 -20.37 -14.35
C ASP A 32 -34.50 -21.00 -14.97
N VAL A 33 -33.57 -21.45 -14.13
CA VAL A 33 -32.35 -22.13 -14.60
C VAL A 33 -31.90 -23.18 -13.60
N SER A 34 -31.44 -24.32 -14.15
CA SER A 34 -30.76 -25.37 -13.40
C SER A 34 -29.28 -25.37 -13.80
N VAL A 35 -28.39 -25.22 -12.82
CA VAL A 35 -26.93 -25.16 -13.03
C VAL A 35 -26.29 -26.43 -12.45
N PRO A 36 -25.61 -27.27 -13.24
CA PRO A 36 -24.96 -28.48 -12.73
C PRO A 36 -23.95 -28.20 -11.60
N LEU A 37 -24.02 -29.00 -10.55
CA LEU A 37 -23.05 -29.01 -9.44
C LEU A 37 -21.89 -29.96 -9.77
N GLY A 38 -20.69 -29.62 -9.30
CA GLY A 38 -19.48 -30.42 -9.55
C GLY A 38 -18.87 -30.25 -10.94
N GLU A 39 -19.43 -29.36 -11.76
CA GLU A 39 -18.97 -29.09 -13.13
C GLU A 39 -18.46 -27.67 -13.31
N LEU A 40 -17.62 -27.47 -14.34
CA LEU A 40 -17.21 -26.14 -14.79
C LEU A 40 -18.27 -25.57 -15.75
N VAL A 41 -19.12 -24.68 -15.24
CA VAL A 41 -20.21 -24.09 -16.03
C VAL A 41 -19.83 -22.71 -16.57
N GLY A 42 -19.97 -22.52 -17.88
CA GLY A 42 -19.82 -21.22 -18.56
C GLY A 42 -21.16 -20.56 -18.89
N ILE A 43 -21.36 -19.30 -18.48
CA ILE A 43 -22.54 -18.51 -18.86
C ILE A 43 -22.16 -17.55 -19.99
N ALA A 44 -22.67 -17.81 -21.20
CA ALA A 44 -22.35 -17.05 -22.42
C ALA A 44 -23.54 -16.24 -22.96
N GLY A 45 -23.25 -15.24 -23.80
CA GLY A 45 -24.27 -14.39 -24.44
C GLY A 45 -23.83 -12.94 -24.67
N VAL A 46 -24.57 -12.22 -25.53
CA VAL A 46 -24.28 -10.83 -25.94
C VAL A 46 -24.23 -9.86 -24.75
N SER A 47 -23.50 -8.75 -24.86
CA SER A 47 -23.45 -7.73 -23.79
C SER A 47 -24.86 -7.28 -23.38
N GLY A 48 -25.10 -7.10 -22.08
CA GLY A 48 -26.41 -6.72 -21.56
C GLY A 48 -27.45 -7.85 -21.44
N SER A 49 -27.16 -9.08 -21.88
CA SER A 49 -28.11 -10.22 -21.83
C SER A 49 -28.47 -10.73 -20.43
N GLY A 50 -27.90 -10.17 -19.36
CA GLY A 50 -28.17 -10.60 -17.98
C GLY A 50 -27.22 -11.65 -17.41
N LYS A 51 -26.12 -12.01 -18.10
CA LYS A 51 -25.11 -12.98 -17.60
C LYS A 51 -24.61 -12.65 -16.20
N SER A 52 -24.12 -11.41 -16.01
CA SER A 52 -23.62 -10.94 -14.72
C SER A 52 -24.73 -10.80 -13.69
N SER A 53 -25.96 -10.48 -14.13
CA SER A 53 -27.13 -10.45 -13.25
C SER A 53 -27.45 -11.84 -12.71
N LEU A 54 -27.36 -12.89 -13.52
CA LEU A 54 -27.53 -14.27 -13.08
C LEU A 54 -26.34 -14.75 -12.22
N ALA A 55 -25.11 -14.59 -12.72
CA ALA A 55 -23.91 -15.10 -12.06
C ALA A 55 -23.59 -14.38 -10.73
N LEU A 56 -23.51 -13.05 -10.77
CA LEU A 56 -23.13 -12.24 -9.60
C LEU A 56 -24.35 -11.78 -8.80
N GLY A 57 -25.44 -11.42 -9.49
CA GLY A 57 -26.63 -10.85 -8.86
C GLY A 57 -27.57 -11.86 -8.23
N VAL A 58 -27.57 -13.13 -8.68
CA VAL A 58 -28.40 -14.20 -8.12
C VAL A 58 -27.51 -15.26 -7.46
N LEU A 59 -26.75 -16.02 -8.24
CA LEU A 59 -26.00 -17.20 -7.73
C LEU A 59 -24.99 -16.82 -6.64
N TYR A 60 -24.09 -15.87 -6.92
CA TYR A 60 -23.13 -15.40 -5.92
C TYR A 60 -23.80 -14.69 -4.74
N ALA A 61 -24.80 -13.84 -4.99
CA ALA A 61 -25.47 -13.10 -3.92
C ALA A 61 -26.14 -14.05 -2.91
N GLU A 62 -26.88 -15.06 -3.38
CA GLU A 62 -27.53 -16.04 -2.51
C GLU A 62 -26.54 -17.01 -1.86
N GLY A 63 -25.53 -17.49 -2.61
CA GLY A 63 -24.49 -18.36 -2.04
C GLY A 63 -23.63 -17.65 -0.98
N SER A 64 -23.29 -16.37 -1.21
CA SER A 64 -22.57 -15.55 -0.24
C SER A 64 -23.41 -15.26 1.00
N ARG A 65 -24.70 -14.93 0.83
CA ARG A 65 -25.64 -14.72 1.95
C ARG A 65 -25.73 -15.95 2.85
N ARG A 66 -25.93 -17.14 2.28
CA ARG A 66 -25.99 -18.40 3.05
C ARG A 66 -24.71 -18.66 3.83
N TYR A 67 -23.55 -18.42 3.21
CA TYR A 67 -22.27 -18.54 3.89
C TYR A 67 -22.15 -17.56 5.08
N LEU A 68 -22.56 -16.30 4.90
CA LEU A 68 -22.54 -15.29 5.96
C LEU A 68 -23.62 -15.52 7.03
N GLU A 69 -24.57 -16.43 6.80
CA GLU A 69 -25.56 -16.85 7.78
C GLU A 69 -25.09 -18.01 8.69
N ALA A 70 -24.04 -18.73 8.31
CA ALA A 70 -23.47 -19.82 9.12
C ALA A 70 -22.75 -19.38 10.42
N PRO A 71 -22.06 -18.22 10.49
CA PRO A 71 -21.37 -17.76 11.70
C PRO A 71 -22.29 -17.51 12.90
N SER A 72 -21.69 -17.31 14.08
CA SER A 72 -22.42 -16.98 15.31
C SER A 72 -23.35 -15.77 15.15
N THR A 73 -24.41 -15.69 15.95
CA THR A 73 -25.38 -14.57 15.93
C THR A 73 -24.71 -13.21 16.13
N TYR A 74 -23.68 -13.16 16.97
CA TYR A 74 -22.87 -11.96 17.19
C TYR A 74 -22.07 -11.55 15.95
N THR A 75 -21.42 -12.51 15.28
CA THR A 75 -20.67 -12.27 14.03
C THR A 75 -21.59 -11.79 12.92
N ARG A 76 -22.76 -12.41 12.78
CA ARG A 76 -23.80 -12.03 11.79
C ARG A 76 -24.26 -10.57 11.91
N ARG A 77 -24.35 -10.03 13.13
CA ARG A 77 -24.77 -8.62 13.36
C ARG A 77 -23.72 -7.60 12.92
N ARG A 78 -22.45 -7.99 12.84
CA ARG A 78 -21.33 -7.10 12.46
C ARG A 78 -20.97 -7.17 10.99
N LEU A 79 -21.43 -8.20 10.29
CA LEU A 79 -21.22 -8.35 8.85
C LEU A 79 -22.31 -7.60 8.10
N THR A 80 -21.92 -6.84 7.07
CA THR A 80 -22.86 -6.20 6.17
C THR A 80 -23.74 -7.28 5.54
N GLN A 81 -25.04 -7.24 5.82
CA GLN A 81 -25.97 -8.18 5.22
C GLN A 81 -26.08 -7.85 3.73
N SER A 82 -25.71 -8.81 2.88
CA SER A 82 -26.00 -8.73 1.45
C SER A 82 -27.52 -8.67 1.25
N ALA A 83 -28.00 -7.72 0.45
CA ALA A 83 -29.41 -7.67 0.07
C ALA A 83 -29.82 -8.99 -0.61
N ARG A 84 -31.02 -9.48 -0.31
CA ARG A 84 -31.58 -10.67 -0.99
C ARG A 84 -31.68 -10.39 -2.48
N ALA A 85 -31.35 -11.39 -3.30
CA ALA A 85 -31.58 -11.31 -4.73
C ALA A 85 -33.10 -11.25 -5.00
N SER A 86 -33.49 -10.50 -6.03
CA SER A 86 -34.88 -10.52 -6.51
C SER A 86 -35.14 -11.80 -7.29
N VAL A 87 -35.50 -12.88 -6.59
CA VAL A 87 -35.74 -14.23 -7.10
C VAL A 87 -36.84 -14.89 -6.24
N ASP A 88 -37.63 -15.79 -6.82
CA ASP A 88 -38.67 -16.50 -6.06
C ASP A 88 -38.05 -17.57 -5.17
N GLU A 89 -37.19 -18.41 -5.74
CA GLU A 89 -36.57 -19.51 -5.02
C GLU A 89 -35.19 -19.84 -5.59
N VAL A 90 -34.28 -20.20 -4.69
CA VAL A 90 -32.99 -20.79 -5.05
C VAL A 90 -32.76 -21.98 -4.15
N GLU A 91 -32.54 -23.16 -4.71
CA GLU A 91 -32.23 -24.38 -3.97
C GLU A 91 -30.80 -24.84 -4.24
N HIS A 92 -30.23 -25.56 -3.26
CA HIS A 92 -28.92 -26.22 -3.37
C HIS A 92 -27.71 -25.33 -3.71
N VAL A 93 -27.84 -24.00 -3.73
CA VAL A 93 -26.70 -23.10 -3.93
C VAL A 93 -25.71 -23.22 -2.76
N PRO A 94 -24.43 -23.58 -3.02
CA PRO A 94 -23.40 -23.68 -1.99
C PRO A 94 -22.88 -22.31 -1.58
N ALA A 95 -22.00 -22.28 -0.58
CA ALA A 95 -21.23 -21.08 -0.26
C ALA A 95 -20.46 -20.60 -1.50
N ALA A 96 -20.67 -19.35 -1.90
CA ALA A 96 -20.12 -18.80 -3.13
C ALA A 96 -19.06 -17.72 -2.86
N LEU A 97 -17.97 -17.78 -3.64
CA LEU A 97 -16.92 -16.76 -3.66
C LEU A 97 -16.79 -16.19 -5.08
N ALA A 98 -16.92 -14.88 -5.21
CA ALA A 98 -16.73 -14.20 -6.49
C ALA A 98 -15.27 -13.79 -6.67
N LEU A 99 -14.64 -14.29 -7.73
CA LEU A 99 -13.34 -13.81 -8.20
C LEU A 99 -13.56 -12.66 -9.17
N ARG A 100 -13.14 -11.45 -8.79
CA ARG A 100 -13.26 -10.25 -9.64
C ARG A 100 -11.97 -10.06 -10.44
N GLN A 101 -12.11 -9.57 -11.68
CA GLN A 101 -10.98 -9.34 -12.59
C GLN A 101 -9.92 -8.38 -12.03
N ARG A 102 -10.32 -7.41 -11.20
CA ARG A 102 -9.42 -6.46 -10.55
C ARG A 102 -9.62 -6.52 -9.04
N PRO A 103 -8.63 -6.99 -8.27
CA PRO A 103 -8.64 -6.77 -6.83
C PRO A 103 -8.64 -5.26 -6.53
N GLY A 104 -9.08 -4.88 -5.34
CA GLY A 104 -9.06 -3.48 -4.90
C GLY A 104 -7.64 -2.90 -4.98
N VAL A 105 -7.54 -1.58 -5.11
CA VAL A 105 -6.24 -0.89 -5.11
C VAL A 105 -5.52 -1.23 -3.79
N PRO A 106 -4.33 -1.86 -3.84
CA PRO A 106 -3.60 -2.21 -2.63
C PRO A 106 -3.22 -0.94 -1.85
N GLY A 107 -3.22 -1.03 -0.52
CA GLY A 107 -2.69 0.04 0.32
C GLY A 107 -1.19 0.25 0.09
N VAL A 108 -0.64 1.39 0.52
CA VAL A 108 0.77 1.77 0.30
C VAL A 108 1.81 0.81 0.87
N ARG A 109 1.42 -0.05 1.82
CA ARG A 109 2.26 -1.13 2.40
C ARG A 109 1.80 -2.53 1.98
N SER A 110 0.92 -2.64 0.99
CA SER A 110 0.47 -3.93 0.48
C SER A 110 1.29 -4.29 -0.76
N THR A 111 1.92 -5.46 -0.70
CA THR A 111 2.73 -6.01 -1.79
C THR A 111 2.16 -7.36 -2.21
N PHE A 112 2.71 -7.94 -3.27
CA PHE A 112 2.41 -9.32 -3.64
C PHE A 112 2.63 -10.28 -2.47
N GLY A 113 3.73 -10.10 -1.73
CA GLY A 113 4.09 -10.94 -0.59
C GLY A 113 3.09 -10.87 0.57
N THR A 114 2.47 -9.71 0.83
CA THR A 114 1.41 -9.60 1.84
C THR A 114 0.10 -10.19 1.33
N SER A 115 -0.28 -9.89 0.09
CA SER A 115 -1.57 -10.35 -0.48
C SER A 115 -1.68 -11.86 -0.66
N THR A 116 -0.55 -12.54 -0.82
CA THR A 116 -0.46 -13.99 -0.98
C THR A 116 -0.10 -14.72 0.32
N GLU A 117 0.03 -13.99 1.43
CA GLU A 117 0.53 -14.52 2.72
C GLU A 117 1.95 -15.11 2.65
N LEU A 118 2.66 -14.97 1.52
CA LEU A 118 4.02 -15.46 1.35
C LEU A 118 4.99 -14.79 2.34
N LEU A 119 4.80 -13.50 2.61
CA LEU A 119 5.61 -12.77 3.58
C LEU A 119 5.52 -13.41 4.97
N ASN A 120 4.35 -13.94 5.36
CA ASN A 120 4.16 -14.58 6.66
C ASN A 120 4.97 -15.86 6.79
N SER A 121 5.07 -16.64 5.72
CA SER A 121 5.95 -17.82 5.67
C SER A 121 7.42 -17.41 5.69
N LEU A 122 7.81 -16.42 4.88
CA LEU A 122 9.20 -15.96 4.78
C LEU A 122 9.72 -15.41 6.11
N ARG A 123 8.97 -14.53 6.78
CA ARG A 123 9.41 -13.95 8.06
C ARG A 123 9.59 -15.01 9.15
N LEU A 124 8.76 -16.05 9.16
CA LEU A 124 8.91 -17.18 10.08
C LEU A 124 10.14 -18.01 9.76
N LEU A 125 10.38 -18.29 8.47
CA LEU A 125 11.57 -19.01 8.01
C LEU A 125 12.85 -18.26 8.37
N PHE A 126 12.95 -16.97 8.06
CA PHE A 126 14.13 -16.17 8.36
C PHE A 126 14.35 -16.00 9.87
N SER A 127 13.28 -15.80 10.65
CA SER A 127 13.41 -15.71 12.11
C SER A 127 13.98 -17.01 12.72
N ARG A 128 13.53 -18.18 12.24
CA ARG A 128 13.82 -19.48 12.90
C ARG A 128 14.97 -20.26 12.28
N LEU A 129 15.21 -20.10 10.99
CA LEU A 129 16.13 -20.93 10.20
C LEU A 129 17.31 -20.16 9.63
N ALA A 130 17.38 -18.83 9.79
CA ALA A 130 18.55 -18.06 9.36
C ALA A 130 19.66 -18.08 10.41
N SER A 131 20.89 -17.86 9.95
CA SER A 131 22.03 -17.57 10.82
C SER A 131 22.01 -16.10 11.24
N HIS A 132 22.01 -15.84 12.53
CA HIS A 132 21.85 -14.48 13.09
C HIS A 132 23.20 -13.88 13.47
N GLN A 133 23.40 -12.61 13.12
CA GLN A 133 24.64 -11.91 13.44
C GLN A 133 24.60 -11.40 14.88
N CYS A 134 25.65 -11.70 15.66
CA CYS A 134 25.80 -11.14 17.00
C CYS A 134 26.29 -9.68 16.94
N PRO A 135 26.19 -8.90 18.03
CA PRO A 135 26.64 -7.50 18.06
C PRO A 135 28.12 -7.29 17.69
N ASN A 136 28.95 -8.32 17.83
CA ASN A 136 30.38 -8.29 17.48
C ASN A 136 30.65 -8.76 16.02
N GLY A 137 29.61 -8.99 15.21
CA GLY A 137 29.74 -9.27 13.78
C GLY A 137 29.78 -10.75 13.37
N HIS A 138 29.80 -11.70 14.32
CA HIS A 138 29.84 -13.14 14.01
C HIS A 138 28.45 -13.70 13.66
N HIS A 139 28.35 -14.51 12.60
CA HIS A 139 27.13 -15.25 12.28
C HIS A 139 27.02 -16.52 13.13
N VAL A 140 25.95 -16.61 13.92
CA VAL A 140 25.59 -17.77 14.72
C VAL A 140 24.64 -18.65 13.93
N PRO A 141 24.86 -19.97 13.84
CA PRO A 141 23.99 -20.86 13.09
C PRO A 141 22.55 -20.86 13.64
N PRO A 142 21.57 -21.35 12.85
CA PRO A 142 20.17 -21.34 13.23
C PRO A 142 19.91 -22.06 14.55
N THR A 143 18.99 -21.52 15.36
CA THR A 143 18.64 -22.07 16.67
C THR A 143 17.17 -21.84 17.00
N MET A 144 16.57 -22.79 17.73
CA MET A 144 15.20 -22.69 18.22
C MET A 144 15.02 -21.60 19.30
N ASN A 145 16.12 -21.06 19.85
CA ASN A 145 16.06 -20.03 20.88
C ASN A 145 15.29 -18.78 20.42
N VAL A 146 15.32 -18.44 19.13
CA VAL A 146 14.53 -17.31 18.59
C VAL A 146 13.03 -17.59 18.73
N ALA A 147 12.58 -18.79 18.35
CA ALA A 147 11.17 -19.19 18.48
C ALA A 147 10.71 -19.30 19.94
N LEU A 148 11.63 -19.64 20.85
CA LEU A 148 11.38 -19.77 22.28
C LEU A 148 11.57 -18.45 23.05
N MET A 149 11.88 -17.34 22.38
CA MET A 149 12.19 -16.05 23.00
C MET A 149 13.29 -16.16 24.07
N LYS A 150 14.35 -16.92 23.76
CA LYS A 150 15.53 -17.12 24.62
C LYS A 150 16.77 -16.47 24.00
N PRO A 151 17.74 -16.04 24.82
CA PRO A 151 19.00 -15.51 24.30
C PRO A 151 19.78 -16.58 23.54
N ILE A 152 20.49 -16.13 22.51
CA ILE A 152 21.46 -16.89 21.73
C ILE A 152 22.85 -16.53 22.28
N THR A 153 23.65 -17.54 22.60
CA THR A 153 25.06 -17.33 22.96
C THR A 153 25.92 -17.50 21.70
N CYS A 154 26.71 -16.50 21.36
CA CYS A 154 27.64 -16.59 20.24
C CYS A 154 28.78 -17.59 20.56
N PRO A 155 29.05 -18.60 19.73
CA PRO A 155 30.09 -19.60 20.01
C PRO A 155 31.51 -19.02 19.97
N VAL A 156 31.71 -17.89 19.27
CA VAL A 156 33.03 -17.27 19.09
C VAL A 156 33.37 -16.30 20.23
N CYS A 157 32.51 -15.32 20.48
CA CYS A 157 32.77 -14.24 21.44
C CYS A 157 31.94 -14.33 22.73
N GLN A 158 31.11 -15.38 22.88
CA GLN A 158 30.30 -15.66 24.08
C GLN A 158 29.28 -14.58 24.47
N VAL A 159 29.09 -13.54 23.66
CA VAL A 159 28.03 -12.54 23.88
C VAL A 159 26.66 -13.19 23.76
N GLN A 160 25.76 -12.79 24.66
CA GLN A 160 24.35 -13.16 24.60
C GLN A 160 23.55 -12.08 23.89
N PHE A 161 22.69 -12.47 22.96
CA PHE A 161 21.84 -11.55 22.21
C PHE A 161 20.54 -12.25 21.78
N TYR A 162 19.54 -11.48 21.34
CA TYR A 162 18.31 -12.03 20.79
C TYR A 162 18.32 -11.94 19.27
N GLY A 163 17.97 -13.04 18.60
CA GLY A 163 17.72 -13.02 17.15
C GLY A 163 16.38 -12.32 16.83
N PRO A 164 16.22 -11.79 15.61
CA PRO A 164 14.99 -11.12 15.19
C PRO A 164 13.79 -12.07 15.19
N GLY A 165 12.72 -11.64 15.85
CA GLY A 165 11.42 -12.30 15.76
C GLY A 165 10.79 -12.11 14.38
N ALA A 166 9.72 -12.86 14.10
CA ALA A 166 9.00 -12.75 12.84
C ALA A 166 8.41 -11.35 12.59
N GLU A 167 7.96 -10.65 13.65
CA GLU A 167 7.43 -9.27 13.56
C GLU A 167 8.52 -8.25 13.23
N SER A 168 9.74 -8.45 13.76
CA SER A 168 10.90 -7.61 13.45
C SER A 168 11.35 -7.72 11.98
N LEU A 169 10.86 -8.74 11.26
CA LEU A 169 11.09 -8.93 9.83
C LEU A 169 9.89 -8.48 8.97
N ALA A 170 8.85 -7.94 9.58
CA ALA A 170 7.67 -7.45 8.89
C ALA A 170 7.75 -5.92 8.71
N PHE A 171 7.89 -5.48 7.45
CA PHE A 171 8.01 -4.06 7.12
C PHE A 171 6.74 -3.25 7.41
N ASN A 172 5.60 -3.90 7.60
CA ASN A 172 4.33 -3.29 7.98
C ASN A 172 4.06 -3.30 9.50
N SER A 173 5.05 -3.71 10.31
CA SER A 173 5.01 -3.85 11.76
C SER A 173 6.32 -3.30 12.37
N GLU A 174 6.89 -3.98 13.36
CA GLU A 174 8.14 -3.60 14.04
C GLU A 174 9.36 -3.53 13.10
N GLY A 175 9.40 -4.37 12.06
CA GLY A 175 10.48 -4.38 11.06
C GLY A 175 10.44 -3.23 10.05
N ALA A 176 9.57 -2.24 10.25
CA ALA A 176 9.46 -1.08 9.36
C ALA A 176 10.75 -0.23 9.41
N CYS A 177 11.31 0.08 8.24
CA CYS A 177 12.40 1.05 8.14
C CYS A 177 11.98 2.40 8.74
N PRO A 178 12.77 3.03 9.63
CA PRO A 178 12.38 4.27 10.30
C PRO A 178 12.24 5.48 9.35
N ARG A 179 12.97 5.50 8.23
CA ARG A 179 12.93 6.61 7.26
C ARG A 179 11.67 6.59 6.40
N CYS A 180 11.35 5.46 5.78
CA CYS A 180 10.17 5.33 4.90
C CYS A 180 8.95 4.74 5.62
N GLN A 181 9.10 4.35 6.89
CA GLN A 181 8.08 3.67 7.69
C GLN A 181 7.51 2.44 6.96
N GLY A 182 8.37 1.65 6.31
CA GLY A 182 7.95 0.42 5.64
C GLY A 182 7.21 0.60 4.30
N THR A 183 7.12 1.83 3.77
CA THR A 183 6.55 2.06 2.42
C THR A 183 7.55 1.77 1.30
N GLY A 184 8.85 1.74 1.61
CA GLY A 184 9.92 1.60 0.63
C GLY A 184 10.17 2.85 -0.21
N ILE A 185 9.40 3.92 -0.01
CA ILE A 185 9.47 5.16 -0.79
C ILE A 185 9.65 6.33 0.17
N VAL A 186 10.61 7.20 -0.12
CA VAL A 186 10.80 8.49 0.56
C VAL A 186 10.57 9.57 -0.48
N ARG A 187 9.74 10.55 -0.17
CA ARG A 187 9.60 11.76 -0.99
C ARG A 187 10.56 12.78 -0.40
N ASP A 188 11.59 13.07 -1.16
CA ASP A 188 12.59 14.08 -0.84
C ASP A 188 12.54 15.18 -1.89
N VAL A 189 13.13 16.33 -1.58
CA VAL A 189 13.31 17.39 -2.58
C VAL A 189 14.46 16.97 -3.49
N ASP A 190 14.25 17.09 -4.80
CA ASP A 190 15.29 16.87 -5.79
C ASP A 190 15.89 18.22 -6.19
N ASP A 191 17.08 18.51 -5.71
CA ASP A 191 17.78 19.78 -5.96
C ASP A 191 18.00 20.04 -7.46
N SER A 192 18.10 18.98 -8.28
CA SER A 192 18.22 19.12 -9.74
C SER A 192 16.94 19.65 -10.40
N THR A 193 15.78 19.41 -9.77
CA THR A 193 14.51 19.99 -10.23
C THR A 193 14.34 21.44 -9.79
N LEU A 194 15.04 21.87 -8.73
CA LEU A 194 15.06 23.26 -8.29
C LEU A 194 15.87 24.14 -9.26
N VAL A 195 16.95 23.57 -9.82
CA VAL A 195 17.84 24.23 -10.79
C VAL A 195 17.94 23.40 -12.08
N PRO A 196 16.95 23.51 -12.99
CA PRO A 196 16.89 22.67 -14.20
C PRO A 196 18.03 22.94 -15.19
N ASP A 197 18.52 24.19 -15.24
CA ASP A 197 19.64 24.60 -16.08
C ASP A 197 20.67 25.38 -15.24
N PRO A 198 21.75 24.72 -14.78
CA PRO A 198 22.77 25.35 -13.96
C PRO A 198 23.73 26.23 -14.78
N THR A 199 23.57 26.33 -16.09
CA THR A 199 24.35 27.26 -16.93
C THR A 199 23.80 28.68 -16.90
N LEU A 200 22.55 28.85 -16.48
CA LEU A 200 21.93 30.15 -16.27
C LEU A 200 22.42 30.79 -14.97
N THR A 201 22.38 32.12 -14.92
CA THR A 201 22.61 32.86 -13.67
C THR A 201 21.36 32.85 -12.79
N ILE A 202 21.49 33.12 -11.49
CA ILE A 202 20.32 33.33 -10.61
C ILE A 202 19.46 34.48 -11.14
N ASP A 203 20.07 35.50 -11.74
CA ASP A 203 19.36 36.58 -12.42
C ASP A 203 18.56 36.13 -13.64
N GLN A 204 19.07 35.17 -14.41
CA GLN A 204 18.37 34.60 -15.56
C GLN A 204 17.31 33.57 -15.17
N GLY A 205 17.23 33.22 -13.89
CA GLY A 205 16.24 32.29 -13.36
C GLY A 205 16.67 30.85 -13.30
N ALA A 206 17.95 30.62 -12.97
CA ALA A 206 18.46 29.29 -12.66
C ALA A 206 17.60 28.56 -11.61
N VAL A 207 17.13 29.26 -10.57
CA VAL A 207 16.26 28.69 -9.52
C VAL A 207 14.79 28.84 -9.91
N ALA A 208 14.20 27.78 -10.45
CA ALA A 208 12.89 27.82 -11.11
C ALA A 208 11.74 28.26 -10.18
N LEU A 209 11.76 27.85 -8.91
CA LEU A 209 10.69 28.16 -7.96
C LEU A 209 10.60 29.66 -7.61
N TRP A 210 11.70 30.42 -7.69
CA TRP A 210 11.69 31.83 -7.30
C TRP A 210 10.93 32.71 -8.30
N HIS A 211 10.73 32.22 -9.51
CA HIS A 211 9.90 32.88 -10.52
C HIS A 211 8.41 32.66 -10.31
N MET A 212 8.02 31.70 -9.47
CA MET A 212 6.62 31.49 -9.13
C MET A 212 6.15 32.53 -8.13
N PHE A 213 4.89 32.94 -8.24
CA PHE A 213 4.22 33.83 -7.26
C PHE A 213 4.85 35.21 -7.02
N GLY A 214 5.73 35.67 -7.92
CA GLY A 214 6.28 37.05 -7.87
C GLY A 214 7.29 37.31 -6.75
N ILE A 215 7.93 36.27 -6.21
CA ILE A 215 8.92 36.38 -5.12
C ILE A 215 10.37 36.54 -5.61
N ARG A 216 10.58 36.59 -6.94
CA ARG A 216 11.91 36.63 -7.56
C ARG A 216 12.80 37.71 -6.96
N ASP A 217 12.32 38.96 -6.97
CA ASP A 217 13.11 40.12 -6.55
C ASP A 217 13.46 40.03 -5.05
N VAL A 218 12.57 39.46 -4.23
CA VAL A 218 12.78 39.23 -2.79
C VAL A 218 13.92 38.23 -2.59
N MET A 219 13.83 37.08 -3.24
CA MET A 219 14.79 35.98 -3.06
C MET A 219 16.17 36.34 -3.59
N GLN A 220 16.23 37.03 -4.73
CA GLN A 220 17.49 37.54 -5.29
C GLN A 220 18.17 38.52 -4.34
N GLN A 221 17.44 39.49 -3.79
CA GLN A 221 18.00 40.42 -2.82
C GLN A 221 18.44 39.74 -1.52
N ALA A 222 17.67 38.75 -1.05
CA ALA A 222 18.01 37.99 0.14
C ALA A 222 19.36 37.27 -0.02
N VAL A 223 19.58 36.55 -1.13
CA VAL A 223 20.84 35.84 -1.34
C VAL A 223 22.02 36.77 -1.60
N VAL A 224 21.80 37.93 -2.24
CA VAL A 224 22.83 38.97 -2.37
C VAL A 224 23.26 39.50 -1.01
N GLN A 225 22.33 39.74 -0.08
CA GLN A 225 22.67 40.17 1.29
C GLN A 225 23.40 39.09 2.09
N LEU A 226 23.23 37.81 1.74
CA LEU A 226 23.97 36.69 2.31
C LEU A 226 25.33 36.47 1.63
N GLY A 227 25.65 37.26 0.59
CA GLY A 227 26.94 37.24 -0.09
C GLY A 227 27.01 36.29 -1.28
N VAL A 228 25.88 35.87 -1.85
CA VAL A 228 25.81 35.03 -3.05
C VAL A 228 25.87 35.90 -4.31
N ARG A 229 26.77 35.56 -5.23
CA ARG A 229 26.82 36.18 -6.57
C ARG A 229 25.63 35.69 -7.40
N ILE A 230 24.88 36.61 -8.00
CA ILE A 230 23.68 36.28 -8.79
C ILE A 230 23.87 36.47 -10.30
N ASP A 231 24.99 37.06 -10.69
CA ASP A 231 25.38 37.47 -12.05
C ASP A 231 26.30 36.45 -12.75
N VAL A 232 26.72 35.40 -12.05
CA VAL A 232 27.52 34.29 -12.58
C VAL A 232 26.63 33.06 -12.83
N PRO A 233 26.98 32.19 -13.82
CA PRO A 233 26.30 30.92 -14.01
C PRO A 233 26.24 30.11 -12.71
N PHE A 234 25.11 29.45 -12.46
CA PHE A 234 24.86 28.74 -11.20
C PHE A 234 25.93 27.66 -10.92
N ASN A 235 26.43 27.00 -11.96
CA ASN A 235 27.52 26.02 -11.88
C ASN A 235 28.92 26.61 -11.58
N GLN A 236 29.05 27.95 -11.53
CA GLN A 236 30.28 28.66 -11.16
C GLN A 236 30.21 29.25 -9.73
N LEU A 237 29.11 29.00 -9.01
CA LEU A 237 29.00 29.31 -7.60
C LEU A 237 29.92 28.39 -6.79
N THR A 238 30.46 28.93 -5.72
CA THR A 238 31.25 28.17 -4.74
C THR A 238 30.34 27.27 -3.90
N ASP A 239 30.89 26.21 -3.31
CA ASP A 239 30.13 25.30 -2.43
C ASP A 239 29.41 26.05 -1.30
N ARG A 240 30.02 27.11 -0.77
CA ARG A 240 29.40 27.98 0.24
C ARG A 240 28.21 28.77 -0.31
N GLU A 241 28.30 29.27 -1.53
CA GLU A 241 27.20 30.00 -2.17
C GLU A 241 26.04 29.06 -2.51
N LEU A 242 26.35 27.86 -2.99
CA LEU A 242 25.36 26.80 -3.24
C LEU A 242 24.65 26.40 -1.93
N ASP A 243 25.40 26.20 -0.85
CA ASP A 243 24.84 25.89 0.46
C ASP A 243 23.92 27.00 0.98
N ILE A 244 24.26 28.28 0.76
CA ILE A 244 23.36 29.40 1.11
C ILE A 244 22.06 29.35 0.30
N VAL A 245 22.11 28.97 -0.98
CA VAL A 245 20.92 28.91 -1.84
C VAL A 245 20.01 27.73 -1.48
N PHE A 246 20.56 26.56 -1.16
CA PHE A 246 19.78 25.35 -0.86
C PHE A 246 19.44 25.18 0.63
N HIS A 247 20.32 25.60 1.53
CA HIS A 247 20.27 25.29 2.96
C HIS A 247 20.58 26.51 3.85
N GLY A 248 20.49 27.72 3.29
CA GLY A 248 20.88 28.95 3.97
C GLY A 248 20.29 29.08 5.38
N PRO A 249 21.06 29.64 6.34
CA PRO A 249 20.63 29.75 7.72
C PRO A 249 19.42 30.68 7.86
N GLU A 250 18.53 30.38 8.81
CA GLU A 250 17.39 31.23 9.16
C GLU A 250 17.91 32.53 9.79
N VAL A 251 18.06 33.58 8.98
CA VAL A 251 18.62 34.87 9.41
C VAL A 251 17.69 36.00 8.98
N LYS A 252 17.18 36.73 9.97
CA LYS A 252 16.34 37.90 9.75
C LYS A 252 17.16 39.06 9.19
N ARG A 253 16.81 39.52 7.99
CA ARG A 253 17.37 40.74 7.40
C ARG A 253 16.29 41.65 6.84
N GLU A 254 16.57 42.95 6.86
CA GLU A 254 15.72 43.95 6.23
C GLU A 254 16.03 44.00 4.73
N VAL A 255 15.04 43.64 3.91
CA VAL A 255 15.15 43.64 2.45
C VAL A 255 14.36 44.83 1.91
N THR A 256 15.01 45.63 1.06
CA THR A 256 14.44 46.87 0.50
C THR A 256 14.05 46.63 -0.96
N ILE A 257 12.78 46.37 -1.21
CA ILE A 257 12.31 46.04 -2.56
C ILE A 257 11.83 47.31 -3.28
N PRO A 258 12.49 47.71 -4.37
CA PRO A 258 12.02 48.82 -5.20
C PRO A 258 10.81 48.36 -6.01
N SER A 259 9.64 48.97 -5.80
CA SER A 259 8.50 48.71 -6.70
C SER A 259 8.66 49.47 -8.02
N LYS A 260 8.01 48.96 -9.08
CA LYS A 260 7.88 49.64 -10.40
C LYS A 260 7.27 51.05 -10.33
N SER A 261 6.71 51.45 -9.18
CA SER A 261 6.12 52.77 -8.93
C SER A 261 7.02 53.74 -8.13
N GLY A 262 8.26 53.34 -7.82
CA GLY A 262 9.18 54.14 -7.00
C GLY A 262 8.88 54.12 -5.49
N LYS A 263 7.80 53.45 -5.05
CA LYS A 263 7.55 53.18 -3.63
C LYS A 263 8.43 52.02 -3.16
N VAL A 264 9.19 52.27 -2.11
CA VAL A 264 10.00 51.29 -1.39
C VAL A 264 9.10 50.57 -0.39
N PHE A 265 9.03 49.25 -0.47
CA PHE A 265 8.29 48.45 0.49
C PHE A 265 9.26 47.82 1.49
N HIS A 266 9.10 48.17 2.77
CA HIS A 266 9.74 47.46 3.87
C HIS A 266 8.90 46.23 4.18
N LEU A 267 9.35 45.05 3.75
CA LEU A 267 8.75 43.80 4.20
C LEU A 267 9.19 43.54 5.64
N PRO A 268 8.24 43.34 6.58
CA PRO A 268 8.62 42.94 7.92
C PRO A 268 9.26 41.55 7.85
N GLN A 269 10.43 41.46 8.49
CA GLN A 269 11.25 40.27 8.78
C GLN A 269 10.81 38.97 8.08
N CYS A 270 11.46 38.63 6.96
CA CYS A 270 11.45 37.26 6.47
C CYS A 270 12.19 36.38 7.49
N ALA A 271 11.48 35.38 8.01
CA ALA A 271 12.05 34.25 8.73
C ALA A 271 12.47 33.21 7.69
#